data_AF-A0A380FN69-F1
#
_entry.id   AF-A0A380FN69-F1
#
_cell.length_a   1.000
_cell.length_b   1.000
_cell.length_c   1.000
_cell.angle_alpha   90.00
_cell.angle_beta   90.00
_cell.angle_gamma   90.00
#
_symmetry.space_group_name_H-M   'P 1'
#
loop_
_entity.id
_entity.type
_entity.pdbx_description
1 polymer ?
#
loop_
_entity_poly.entity_id
_entity_poly.type
_entity_poly.pdbx_seq_one_letter_code
_entity_poly.pdbx_strand_id
1 'polypeptide(L)'
;MHTKILLKSYINATEKITLLFTGPLTDLAKALTVDPTITEHIERLVWMGGTFLSKGNVEEPEHDGTAEWNAFWDPEAVKTVFDTDIKIDMVALESTNQVPLTWDIRQAWANERQYTGVDFLGVSYAAVPPLTHFQTNSTYFSMGCLNYCLYGMPRPRETKDSHGISIYKRTKPRSNIYR
;
A
#
# COMPACT_ATOMS: atom_id res chain seq x y z
N MET A 1 11.66 16.40 4.64
CA MET A 1 12.93 16.02 3.96
C MET A 1 12.66 15.21 2.69
N HIS A 2 11.65 14.32 2.68
CA HIS A 2 11.33 13.45 1.54
C HIS A 2 10.68 14.13 0.33
N THR A 3 9.82 15.14 0.50
CA THR A 3 9.21 15.89 -0.64
C THR A 3 10.27 16.46 -1.60
N LYS A 4 11.38 16.99 -1.06
CA LYS A 4 12.49 17.51 -1.88
C LYS A 4 13.24 16.41 -2.63
N ILE A 5 13.24 15.18 -2.13
CA ILE A 5 13.85 14.03 -2.81
C ILE A 5 12.97 13.62 -3.99
N LEU A 6 11.65 13.54 -3.79
CA LEU A 6 10.70 13.25 -4.88
C LEU A 6 10.83 14.27 -6.02
N LEU A 7 10.85 15.56 -5.68
CA LEU A 7 11.02 16.63 -6.67
C LEU A 7 12.40 16.58 -7.36
N LYS A 8 13.47 16.20 -6.66
CA LYS A 8 14.80 16.04 -7.26
C LYS A 8 14.87 14.82 -8.20
N SER A 9 14.26 13.71 -7.82
CA SER A 9 14.14 12.53 -8.68
C SER A 9 13.35 12.85 -9.95
N TYR A 10 12.29 13.65 -9.83
CA TYR A 10 11.52 14.19 -10.95
C TYR A 10 12.39 14.99 -11.92
N ILE A 11 13.11 16.01 -11.43
CA ILE A 11 13.92 16.91 -12.28
C ILE A 11 14.99 16.15 -13.08
N ASN A 12 15.50 15.04 -12.55
CA ASN A 12 16.58 14.28 -13.17
C ASN A 12 16.10 13.09 -14.01
N ALA A 13 14.81 12.79 -14.03
CA ALA A 13 14.30 11.64 -14.76
C ALA A 13 14.09 11.98 -16.24
N THR A 14 14.67 11.15 -17.12
CA THR A 14 14.46 11.23 -18.58
C THR A 14 13.24 10.43 -19.05
N GLU A 15 12.75 9.53 -18.21
CA GLU A 15 11.61 8.64 -18.46
C GLU A 15 10.56 8.80 -17.35
N LYS A 16 9.32 8.38 -17.64
CA LYS A 16 8.27 8.37 -16.62
C LYS A 16 8.61 7.41 -15.48
N ILE A 17 8.32 7.82 -14.25
CA ILE A 17 8.61 7.06 -13.04
C ILE A 17 7.35 6.38 -12.50
N THR A 18 7.48 5.14 -12.04
CA THR A 18 6.45 4.50 -11.22
C THR A 18 6.74 4.79 -9.75
N LEU A 19 5.75 5.32 -9.05
CA LEU A 19 5.84 5.60 -7.62
C LEU A 19 5.36 4.40 -6.82
N LEU A 20 6.10 4.02 -5.78
CA LEU A 20 5.74 2.96 -4.83
C LEU A 20 5.61 3.56 -3.43
N PHE A 21 4.39 3.62 -2.90
CA PHE A 21 4.11 4.17 -1.57
C PHE A 21 3.56 3.08 -0.66
N THR A 22 4.24 2.83 0.46
CA THR A 22 3.82 1.88 1.51
C THR A 22 3.32 2.57 2.78
N GLY A 23 3.27 3.90 2.78
CA GLY A 23 2.81 4.74 3.88
C GLY A 23 1.80 5.81 3.42
N PRO A 24 1.51 6.82 4.27
CA PRO A 24 0.61 7.91 3.93
C PRO A 24 1.05 8.72 2.70
N LEU A 25 0.10 9.32 2.00
CA LEU A 25 0.34 10.05 0.75
C LEU A 25 0.75 11.53 0.94
N THR A 26 0.93 11.98 2.18
CA THR A 26 1.28 13.37 2.54
C THR A 26 2.45 13.94 1.74
N ASP A 27 3.52 13.16 1.56
CA ASP A 27 4.70 13.62 0.83
C ASP A 27 4.42 13.83 -0.67
N LEU A 28 3.58 12.98 -1.28
CA LEU A 28 3.17 13.11 -2.67
C LEU A 28 2.20 14.28 -2.85
N ALA A 29 1.21 14.41 -1.98
CA ALA A 29 0.26 15.53 -2.01
C ALA A 29 0.98 16.89 -1.88
N LYS A 30 1.98 16.97 -0.99
CA LYS A 30 2.83 18.16 -0.86
C LYS A 30 3.64 18.42 -2.13
N ALA A 31 4.19 17.38 -2.77
CA ALA A 31 4.93 17.54 -4.02
C ALA A 31 4.02 18.07 -5.14
N LEU A 32 2.81 17.52 -5.27
CA LEU A 32 1.79 17.97 -6.23
C LEU A 32 1.34 19.41 -5.98
N THR A 33 1.26 19.83 -4.71
CA THR A 33 0.91 21.21 -4.35
C THR A 33 2.01 22.19 -4.74
N VAL A 34 3.29 21.79 -4.59
CA VAL A 34 4.44 22.62 -4.96
C VAL A 34 4.62 22.70 -6.47
N ASP A 35 4.46 21.57 -7.16
CA ASP A 35 4.58 21.47 -8.61
C ASP A 35 3.59 20.42 -9.15
N PRO A 36 2.42 20.84 -9.68
CA PRO A 36 1.44 19.92 -10.26
C PRO A 36 1.93 19.22 -11.53
N THR A 37 2.94 19.76 -12.22
CA THR A 37 3.44 19.22 -13.50
C THR A 37 4.15 17.88 -13.36
N ILE A 38 4.52 17.50 -12.12
CA ILE A 38 5.11 16.19 -11.84
C ILE A 38 4.19 15.02 -12.24
N THR A 39 2.87 15.25 -12.28
CA THR A 39 1.88 14.25 -12.72
C THR A 39 2.19 13.71 -14.11
N GLU A 40 2.67 14.55 -15.03
CA GLU A 40 2.99 14.18 -16.41
C GLU A 40 4.13 13.15 -16.50
N HIS A 41 5.00 13.13 -15.49
CA HIS A 41 6.17 12.28 -15.40
C HIS A 41 5.94 11.05 -14.53
N ILE A 42 4.75 10.89 -13.96
CA ILE A 42 4.36 9.70 -13.20
C ILE A 42 3.65 8.74 -14.15
N GLU A 43 4.23 7.56 -14.36
CA GLU A 43 3.62 6.50 -15.15
C GLU A 43 2.39 5.93 -14.42
N ARG A 44 2.58 5.66 -13.12
CA ARG A 44 1.53 5.18 -12.20
C ARG A 44 2.00 5.31 -10.75
N LEU A 45 1.04 5.32 -9.84
CA LEU A 45 1.23 5.17 -8.41
C LEU A 45 0.78 3.78 -7.98
N VAL A 46 1.64 3.02 -7.31
CA VAL A 46 1.27 1.80 -6.58
C VAL A 46 1.27 2.12 -5.10
N TRP A 47 0.08 2.12 -4.50
CA TRP A 47 -0.09 2.57 -3.12
C TRP A 47 -0.75 1.49 -2.28
N MET A 48 -0.13 1.19 -1.13
CA MET A 48 -0.75 0.38 -0.09
C MET A 48 -1.55 1.30 0.83
N GLY A 49 -2.87 1.21 0.73
CA GLY A 49 -3.78 1.99 1.54
C GLY A 49 -5.23 1.76 1.17
N GLY A 50 -6.12 2.18 2.06
CA GLY A 50 -7.56 2.10 1.85
C GLY A 50 -8.17 0.69 2.01
N THR A 51 -9.50 0.65 1.99
CA THR A 51 -10.29 -0.58 2.09
C THR A 51 -11.65 -0.41 1.43
N PHE A 52 -12.21 -1.50 0.91
CA PHE A 52 -13.59 -1.58 0.42
C PHE A 52 -14.49 -2.44 1.31
N LEU A 53 -13.95 -2.90 2.44
CA LEU A 53 -14.67 -3.69 3.41
C LEU A 53 -15.52 -2.78 4.29
N SER A 54 -16.55 -3.33 4.91
CA SER A 54 -17.37 -2.59 5.89
C SER A 54 -16.63 -2.28 7.20
N LYS A 55 -15.48 -2.93 7.43
CA LYS A 55 -14.60 -2.71 8.58
C LYS A 55 -13.17 -2.60 8.09
N GLY A 56 -12.46 -1.57 8.54
CA GLY A 56 -11.05 -1.34 8.31
C GLY A 56 -10.17 -1.85 9.45
N ASN A 57 -8.95 -1.30 9.56
CA ASN A 57 -7.97 -1.68 10.58
C ASN A 57 -7.64 -0.55 11.58
N VAL A 58 -8.31 0.60 11.47
CA VAL A 58 -8.26 1.69 12.45
C VAL A 58 -9.30 1.44 13.53
N GLU A 59 -8.90 1.48 14.80
CA GLU A 59 -9.79 1.32 15.96
C GLU A 59 -9.50 2.45 16.98
N GLU A 60 -9.68 3.70 16.55
CA GLU A 60 -9.47 4.90 17.36
C GLU A 60 -10.81 5.44 17.91
N PRO A 61 -10.83 6.07 19.11
CA PRO A 61 -12.08 6.50 19.77
C PRO A 61 -12.96 7.46 18.94
N GLU A 62 -12.35 8.25 18.07
CA GLU A 62 -13.02 9.25 17.23
C GLU A 62 -13.30 8.77 15.80
N HIS A 63 -13.04 7.48 15.51
CA HIS A 63 -13.25 6.88 14.20
C HIS A 63 -14.27 5.72 14.28
N ASP A 64 -15.08 5.55 13.24
CA ASP A 64 -16.13 4.51 13.16
C ASP A 64 -15.60 3.10 12.77
N GLY A 65 -14.28 2.94 12.75
CA GLY A 65 -13.61 1.72 12.34
C GLY A 65 -13.68 1.32 10.86
N THR A 66 -14.11 2.18 9.93
CA THR A 66 -14.16 1.83 8.49
C THR A 66 -12.84 2.02 7.76
N ALA A 67 -11.93 2.85 8.27
CA ALA A 67 -10.74 3.28 7.54
C ALA A 67 -9.54 2.31 7.64
N GLU A 68 -8.63 2.46 6.69
CA GLU A 68 -7.31 1.86 6.71
C GLU A 68 -6.27 2.87 7.21
N TRP A 69 -5.27 2.42 7.98
CA TRP A 69 -4.28 3.28 8.64
C TRP A 69 -3.57 4.30 7.76
N ASN A 70 -3.03 3.91 6.59
CA ASN A 70 -2.33 4.85 5.70
C ASN A 70 -3.28 5.92 5.13
N ALA A 71 -4.54 5.56 4.86
CA ALA A 71 -5.56 6.51 4.44
C ALA A 71 -6.03 7.43 5.58
N PHE A 72 -6.22 6.86 6.78
CA PHE A 72 -6.65 7.57 7.98
C PHE A 72 -5.62 8.59 8.47
N TRP A 73 -4.33 8.31 8.26
CA TRP A 73 -3.25 9.19 8.73
C TRP A 73 -3.28 10.59 8.10
N ASP A 74 -3.68 10.69 6.83
CA ASP A 74 -3.84 11.97 6.13
C ASP A 74 -4.87 11.84 4.99
N PRO A 75 -6.18 11.93 5.31
CA PRO A 75 -7.25 11.78 4.32
C PRO A 75 -7.28 12.92 3.29
N GLU A 76 -6.80 14.12 3.66
CA GLU A 76 -6.71 15.26 2.73
C GLU A 76 -5.65 15.02 1.64
N ALA A 77 -4.51 14.43 2.01
CA ALA A 77 -3.50 14.02 1.04
C ALA A 77 -4.01 12.93 0.11
N VAL A 78 -4.76 11.94 0.64
CA VAL A 78 -5.40 10.90 -0.21
C VAL A 78 -6.32 11.55 -1.22
N LYS A 79 -7.20 12.45 -0.79
CA LYS A 79 -8.10 13.17 -1.70
C LYS A 79 -7.31 13.94 -2.76
N THR A 80 -6.29 14.70 -2.35
CA THR A 80 -5.45 15.49 -3.26
C THR A 80 -4.82 14.64 -4.35
N VAL A 81 -4.30 13.45 -4.02
CA VAL A 81 -3.70 12.53 -4.99
C VAL A 81 -4.77 11.88 -5.88
N PHE A 82 -5.92 11.48 -5.31
CA PHE A 82 -7.00 10.82 -6.04
C PHE A 82 -7.74 11.76 -6.99
N ASP A 83 -7.70 13.07 -6.75
CA ASP A 83 -8.25 14.09 -7.64
C ASP A 83 -7.35 14.37 -8.87
N THR A 84 -6.17 13.72 -8.98
CA THR A 84 -5.27 13.86 -10.14
C THR A 84 -5.58 12.82 -11.22
N ASP A 85 -5.03 13.04 -12.42
CA ASP A 85 -5.10 12.08 -13.53
C ASP A 85 -4.05 10.96 -13.45
N ILE A 86 -3.32 10.83 -12.33
CA ILE A 86 -2.34 9.76 -12.15
C ILE A 86 -3.08 8.41 -12.16
N LYS A 87 -2.53 7.43 -12.89
CA LYS A 87 -3.01 6.06 -12.79
C LYS A 87 -2.65 5.48 -11.42
N ILE A 88 -3.66 5.12 -10.62
CA ILE A 88 -3.47 4.57 -9.26
C ILE A 88 -3.81 3.07 -9.24
N ASP A 89 -2.82 2.27 -8.84
CA ASP A 89 -2.98 0.85 -8.50
C ASP A 89 -2.99 0.74 -6.97
N MET A 90 -4.14 0.41 -6.40
CA MET A 90 -4.32 0.38 -4.94
C MET A 90 -4.21 -1.05 -4.40
N VAL A 91 -3.39 -1.22 -3.36
CA VAL A 91 -3.24 -2.45 -2.58
C VAL A 91 -4.01 -2.28 -1.28
N ALA A 92 -5.30 -2.54 -1.33
CA ALA A 92 -6.21 -2.40 -0.20
C ALA A 92 -6.14 -3.59 0.78
N LEU A 93 -6.69 -3.43 1.99
CA LEU A 93 -6.70 -4.46 3.03
C LEU A 93 -7.23 -5.83 2.58
N GLU A 94 -8.21 -5.87 1.69
CA GLU A 94 -8.75 -7.14 1.17
C GLU A 94 -7.78 -7.89 0.24
N SER A 95 -6.83 -7.18 -0.37
CA SER A 95 -5.82 -7.77 -1.24
C SER A 95 -4.75 -8.42 -0.38
N THR A 96 -4.51 -7.87 0.81
CA THR A 96 -3.48 -8.32 1.74
C THR A 96 -3.97 -9.47 2.61
N ASN A 97 -5.29 -9.54 2.87
CA ASN A 97 -5.94 -10.69 3.49
C ASN A 97 -5.72 -12.03 2.74
N GLN A 98 -5.33 -11.98 1.46
CA GLN A 98 -5.08 -13.17 0.64
C GLN A 98 -3.68 -13.75 0.81
N VAL A 99 -2.76 -13.04 1.47
CA VAL A 99 -1.36 -13.43 1.67
C VAL A 99 -0.96 -13.36 3.16
N PRO A 100 -1.61 -14.16 4.03
CA PRO A 100 -1.26 -14.18 5.45
C PRO A 100 0.15 -14.74 5.64
N LEU A 101 0.92 -14.11 6.53
CA LEU A 101 2.22 -14.63 6.94
C LEU A 101 2.03 -15.75 7.98
N THR A 102 1.90 -16.99 7.50
CA THR A 102 1.63 -18.17 8.32
C THR A 102 2.88 -18.65 9.07
N TRP A 103 2.66 -19.50 10.08
CA TRP A 103 3.74 -20.20 10.79
C TRP A 103 4.60 -21.05 9.86
N ASP A 104 3.99 -21.75 8.90
CA ASP A 104 4.72 -22.59 7.96
C ASP A 104 5.71 -21.79 7.10
N ILE A 105 5.31 -20.58 6.66
CA ILE A 105 6.19 -19.68 5.90
C ILE A 105 7.35 -19.19 6.79
N ARG A 106 7.05 -18.79 8.02
CA ARG A 106 8.08 -18.34 8.98
C ARG A 106 9.07 -19.46 9.30
N GLN A 107 8.58 -20.69 9.48
CA GLN A 107 9.43 -21.85 9.72
C GLN A 107 10.27 -22.20 8.49
N ALA A 108 9.71 -22.08 7.28
CA ALA A 108 10.47 -22.25 6.05
C ALA A 108 11.64 -21.24 5.96
N TRP A 109 11.40 -19.96 6.26
CA TRP A 109 12.46 -18.95 6.31
C TRP A 109 13.52 -19.28 7.37
N ALA A 110 13.12 -19.73 8.56
CA ALA A 110 14.05 -20.14 9.60
C ALA A 110 14.93 -21.34 9.18
N ASN A 111 14.34 -22.31 8.45
CA ASN A 111 15.07 -23.45 7.90
C ASN A 111 16.05 -23.03 6.80
N GLU A 112 15.78 -21.91 6.12
CA GLU A 112 16.59 -21.36 5.04
C GLU A 112 17.49 -20.19 5.45
N ARG A 113 17.74 -20.01 6.76
CA ARG A 113 18.54 -18.91 7.31
C ARG A 113 19.99 -18.86 6.82
N GLN A 114 20.49 -19.89 6.13
CA GLN A 114 21.80 -19.79 5.47
C GLN A 114 21.83 -18.70 4.38
N TYR A 115 20.68 -18.33 3.82
CA TYR A 115 20.59 -17.24 2.86
C TYR A 115 20.41 -15.92 3.61
N THR A 116 21.40 -15.02 3.52
CA THR A 116 21.41 -13.74 4.27
C THR A 116 20.14 -12.91 4.07
N GLY A 117 19.57 -12.88 2.85
CA GLY A 117 18.31 -12.18 2.59
C GLY A 117 17.11 -12.80 3.31
N VAL A 118 17.07 -14.13 3.40
CA VAL A 118 16.01 -14.86 4.11
C VAL A 118 16.17 -14.71 5.62
N ASP A 119 17.40 -14.74 6.12
CA ASP A 119 17.70 -14.50 7.54
C ASP A 119 17.28 -13.09 7.96
N PHE A 120 17.62 -12.06 7.16
CA PHE A 120 17.16 -10.69 7.40
C PHE A 120 15.63 -10.58 7.44
N LEU A 121 14.92 -11.22 6.51
CA LEU A 121 13.45 -11.26 6.51
C LEU A 121 12.92 -11.96 7.76
N GLY A 122 13.45 -13.15 8.09
CA GLY A 122 13.07 -13.93 9.26
C GLY A 122 13.23 -13.14 10.56
N VAL A 123 14.36 -12.46 10.75
CA VAL A 123 14.63 -11.62 11.91
C VAL A 123 13.72 -10.39 11.94
N SER A 124 13.51 -9.72 10.80
CA SER A 124 12.64 -8.53 10.73
C SER A 124 11.20 -8.87 11.14
N TYR A 125 10.68 -10.02 10.71
CA TYR A 125 9.35 -10.48 11.08
C TYR A 125 9.30 -11.16 12.46
N ALA A 126 10.44 -11.44 13.11
CA ALA A 126 10.46 -11.96 14.49
C ALA A 126 10.06 -10.88 15.51
N ALA A 127 10.32 -9.60 15.21
CA ALA A 127 9.87 -8.47 16.03
C ALA A 127 8.33 -8.31 16.09
N VAL A 128 7.63 -8.94 15.14
CA VAL A 128 6.17 -9.00 15.10
C VAL A 128 5.73 -10.47 15.06
N PRO A 129 5.82 -11.18 16.20
CA PRO A 129 5.40 -12.57 16.26
C PRO A 129 3.89 -12.67 15.99
N PRO A 130 3.41 -13.81 15.49
CA PRO A 130 1.99 -14.01 15.25
C PRO A 130 1.20 -13.76 16.54
N LEU A 131 0.31 -12.77 16.48
CA LEU A 131 -0.53 -12.38 17.59
C LEU A 131 -1.65 -13.42 17.72
N THR A 132 -1.48 -14.38 18.63
CA THR A 132 -2.46 -15.47 18.87
C THR A 132 -3.58 -15.06 19.84
N HIS A 133 -3.43 -13.93 20.54
CA HIS A 133 -4.32 -13.54 21.65
C HIS A 133 -5.08 -12.21 21.45
N PHE A 134 -4.68 -11.39 20.47
CA PHE A 134 -5.38 -10.17 20.10
C PHE A 134 -5.46 -10.13 18.58
N GLN A 135 -6.69 -10.20 18.05
CA GLN A 135 -6.95 -9.68 16.71
C GLN A 135 -6.91 -8.15 16.81
N THR A 136 -5.72 -7.56 16.98
CA THR A 136 -5.56 -6.24 16.39
C THR A 136 -5.67 -6.50 14.88
N ASN A 137 -6.58 -5.82 14.19
CA ASN A 137 -6.77 -5.92 12.74
C ASN A 137 -5.50 -5.62 11.92
N SER A 138 -4.38 -5.33 12.59
CA SER A 138 -3.00 -5.29 12.12
C SER A 138 -2.35 -6.68 12.15
N THR A 139 -2.98 -7.70 11.56
CA THR A 139 -2.16 -8.84 11.10
C THR A 139 -1.12 -8.20 10.20
N TYR A 140 0.16 -8.25 10.57
CA TYR A 140 1.24 -7.69 9.75
C TYR A 140 1.32 -8.54 8.48
N PHE A 141 0.42 -8.21 7.58
CA PHE A 141 0.45 -8.69 6.22
C PHE A 141 1.76 -8.18 5.62
N SER A 142 2.22 -8.89 4.61
CA SER A 142 3.37 -8.47 3.81
C SER A 142 2.97 -7.27 2.94
N MET A 143 2.43 -6.21 3.55
CA MET A 143 1.82 -5.04 2.91
C MET A 143 2.78 -4.37 1.94
N GLY A 144 4.03 -4.16 2.37
CA GLY A 144 5.09 -3.62 1.54
C GLY A 144 5.61 -4.61 0.49
N CYS A 145 5.73 -5.89 0.83
CA CYS A 145 6.23 -6.91 -0.10
C CYS A 145 5.22 -7.22 -1.21
N LEU A 146 3.92 -7.24 -0.93
CA LEU A 146 2.87 -7.40 -1.94
C LEU A 146 2.88 -6.20 -2.89
N ASN A 147 3.05 -4.98 -2.36
CA ASN A 147 3.19 -3.77 -3.16
C ASN A 147 4.40 -3.86 -4.12
N TYR A 148 5.52 -4.40 -3.65
CA TYR A 148 6.72 -4.67 -4.47
C TYR A 148 6.52 -5.82 -5.47
N CYS A 149 5.82 -6.89 -5.09
CA CYS A 149 5.48 -7.98 -6.01
C CYS A 149 4.59 -7.48 -7.16
N LEU A 150 3.67 -6.56 -6.89
CA LEU A 150 2.84 -5.90 -7.92
C LEU A 150 3.63 -4.90 -8.78
N TYR A 151 4.75 -4.40 -8.27
CA TYR A 151 5.71 -3.65 -9.08
C TYR A 151 6.48 -4.57 -10.05
N GLY A 152 6.91 -5.75 -9.61
CA GLY A 152 7.82 -6.64 -10.37
C GLY A 152 7.18 -7.82 -11.13
N MET A 153 5.92 -8.20 -10.86
CA MET A 153 5.26 -9.35 -11.50
C MET A 153 4.27 -8.93 -12.60
N PRO A 154 4.05 -9.78 -13.64
CA PRO A 154 2.96 -9.57 -14.58
C PRO A 154 1.62 -9.50 -13.83
N ARG A 155 0.83 -8.47 -14.17
CA ARG A 155 -0.40 -8.05 -13.47
C ARG A 155 -1.26 -9.23 -13.01
N PRO A 156 -1.43 -9.48 -11.69
CA PRO A 156 -2.46 -10.38 -11.21
C PRO A 156 -3.85 -9.84 -11.58
N ARG A 157 -4.87 -10.69 -11.64
CA ARG A 157 -6.22 -10.33 -12.16
C ARG A 157 -6.72 -9.03 -11.53
N GLU A 158 -6.79 -7.99 -12.36
CA GLU A 158 -7.32 -6.68 -12.00
C GLU A 158 -8.85 -6.72 -11.99
N THR A 159 -9.46 -6.17 -10.94
CA THR A 159 -10.83 -5.68 -10.99
C THR A 159 -10.79 -4.18 -10.86
N LYS A 160 -11.33 -3.47 -11.84
CA LYS A 160 -11.55 -2.03 -11.73
C LYS A 160 -12.84 -1.77 -10.96
N ASP A 161 -12.84 -0.81 -10.06
CA ASP A 161 -14.08 -0.29 -9.50
C ASP A 161 -14.76 0.71 -10.46
N SER A 162 -15.86 1.30 -9.98
CA SER A 162 -16.64 2.30 -10.72
C SER A 162 -15.88 3.59 -11.02
N HIS A 163 -14.72 3.82 -10.41
CA HIS A 163 -13.88 4.99 -10.59
C HIS A 163 -12.60 4.68 -11.40
N GLY A 164 -12.47 3.44 -11.90
CA GLY A 164 -11.34 3.03 -12.74
C GLY A 164 -10.07 2.66 -11.97
N ILE A 165 -10.12 2.60 -10.63
CA ILE A 165 -9.00 2.22 -9.77
C ILE A 165 -8.78 0.71 -9.88
N SER A 166 -7.54 0.30 -10.16
CA SER A 166 -7.18 -1.12 -10.20
C SER A 166 -7.12 -1.67 -8.77
N ILE A 167 -7.97 -2.65 -8.48
CA ILE A 167 -7.98 -3.38 -7.21
C ILE A 167 -7.69 -4.85 -7.50
N TYR A 168 -6.81 -5.45 -6.69
CA TYR A 168 -6.41 -6.84 -6.84
C TYR A 168 -7.29 -7.77 -5.99
N LYS A 169 -8.51 -8.05 -6.46
CA LYS A 169 -9.47 -8.97 -5.80
C LYS A 169 -9.57 -10.33 -6.49
N ARG A 170 -9.90 -11.37 -5.71
CA ARG A 170 -10.37 -12.66 -6.25
C ARG A 170 -11.86 -12.66 -6.67
N THR A 171 -12.71 -11.71 -6.24
CA THR A 171 -14.12 -11.60 -6.70
C THR A 171 -14.83 -10.26 -6.38
N LYS A 172 -15.59 -9.77 -7.39
CA LYS A 172 -16.63 -8.72 -7.54
C LYS A 172 -16.53 -7.35 -6.81
N PRO A 173 -16.77 -6.22 -7.54
CA PRO A 173 -16.73 -4.87 -6.97
C PRO A 173 -18.04 -4.48 -6.28
N ARG A 174 -17.95 -3.66 -5.21
CA ARG A 174 -19.04 -2.82 -4.70
C ARG A 174 -18.48 -1.44 -4.37
N SER A 175 -19.28 -0.44 -4.72
CA SER A 175 -19.02 1.00 -4.70
C SER A 175 -19.05 1.59 -3.28
N ASN A 176 -17.96 2.27 -2.88
CA ASN A 176 -17.89 3.52 -2.09
C ASN A 176 -16.48 3.64 -1.47
N ILE A 177 -15.73 4.68 -1.85
CA ILE A 177 -14.27 4.82 -1.61
C ILE A 177 -13.95 5.87 -0.53
N TYR A 178 -14.94 6.58 -0.02
CA TYR A 178 -14.73 7.71 0.88
C TYR A 178 -15.66 7.62 2.09
N ARG A 179 -15.28 6.84 3.11
CA ARG A 179 -15.78 6.96 4.49
C ARG A 179 -14.68 6.62 5.47
#